data_AF-A0A1R1PIW9-F1
#
_entry.id   AF-A0A1R1PIW9-F1
#
_cell.length_a   1.000
_cell.length_b   1.000
_cell.length_c   1.000
_cell.angle_alpha   90.00
_cell.angle_beta   90.00
_cell.angle_gamma   90.00
#
_symmetry.space_group_name_H-M   'P 1'
#
loop_
_entity.id
_entity.type
_entity.pdbx_description
1 polymer ?
#
loop_
_entity_poly.entity_id
_entity_poly.type
_entity_poly.pdbx_seq_one_letter_code
_entity_poly.pdbx_strand_id
1 'polypeptide(L)'
;MNSLIHLVLVYLHLFTAFGAFNKPVPCKSIVVRKEIKTLSESEWAMIKDVIKKMHVDGWFNKLAKVHNDVYNYVHNGSIFLPFHRLLTRRFEEIGQTYNPRFFVPYWDAAVDFKDPVKSSIISSKYIGTNGAAGNCVVDGAQANWIMSQPNKHCLRRKFNGENGKIKPFYSPEQMTSIIQKSKTYDKFRRNLELSLHGAVHMGFSGDMTTNYSPNDFVFFLHHSNMDRLYWKWQNTDPSLTYAYDGKNPNRSAAPKLSDKIDYFNVTVESSMHVGYNNMCFTYPDVVPLEILNKKKDSPFAKTNPPASTNKNNNFTKALYDLSDAT
;
A
#
# COMPACT_ATOMS: atom_id res chain seq x y z
N MET A 1 -69.32 23.07 29.04
CA MET A 1 -68.38 24.10 28.57
C MET A 1 -66.98 23.69 29.00
N ASN A 2 -66.12 23.38 28.02
CA ASN A 2 -64.64 23.37 28.00
C ASN A 2 -63.88 22.57 29.07
N SER A 3 -62.80 21.82 28.84
CA SER A 3 -62.02 21.33 27.70
C SER A 3 -61.04 20.32 28.33
N LEU A 4 -60.91 19.08 27.82
CA LEU A 4 -59.72 18.62 27.09
C LEU A 4 -58.37 19.16 27.61
N ILE A 5 -57.54 18.27 28.17
CA ILE A 5 -56.23 17.84 27.62
C ILE A 5 -55.52 16.97 28.68
N HIS A 6 -55.40 15.67 28.40
CA HIS A 6 -54.44 14.79 29.07
C HIS A 6 -53.06 15.07 28.49
N LEU A 7 -52.13 15.55 29.34
CA LEU A 7 -50.73 15.71 28.96
C LEU A 7 -49.97 14.41 29.25
N VAL A 8 -49.80 13.56 28.24
CA VAL A 8 -48.88 12.42 28.30
C VAL A 8 -47.49 12.95 27.92
N LEU A 9 -46.61 13.12 28.91
CA LEU A 9 -45.20 13.42 28.69
C LEU A 9 -44.47 12.15 28.21
N VAL A 10 -44.45 11.94 26.90
CA VAL A 10 -43.51 11.00 26.27
C VAL A 10 -42.15 11.68 26.20
N TYR A 11 -41.23 11.30 27.09
CA TYR A 11 -39.82 11.63 26.96
C TYR A 11 -39.24 10.88 25.76
N LEU A 12 -39.19 11.54 24.60
CA LEU A 12 -38.45 11.05 23.44
C LEU A 12 -36.96 11.27 23.71
N HIS A 13 -36.27 10.28 24.26
CA HIS A 13 -34.80 10.25 24.22
C HIS A 13 -34.36 10.02 22.76
N LEU A 14 -34.21 11.12 22.02
CA LEU A 14 -33.38 11.15 20.83
C LEU A 14 -31.92 10.97 21.26
N PHE A 15 -31.51 9.72 21.48
CA PHE A 15 -30.11 9.36 21.31
C PHE A 15 -29.82 9.43 19.81
N THR A 16 -29.38 10.60 19.36
CA THR A 16 -28.54 10.67 18.17
C THR A 16 -27.26 9.91 18.52
N ALA A 17 -27.25 8.61 18.23
CA ALA A 17 -26.02 7.87 18.10
C ALA A 17 -25.30 8.41 16.85
N PHE A 18 -24.70 9.60 16.98
CA PHE A 18 -23.48 9.88 16.23
C PHE A 18 -22.53 8.78 16.66
N GLY A 19 -22.35 7.78 15.79
CA GLY A 19 -21.36 6.73 16.00
C GLY A 19 -20.07 7.43 16.41
N ALA A 20 -19.66 7.22 17.66
CA ALA A 20 -18.48 7.88 18.20
C ALA A 20 -17.32 7.50 17.28
N PHE A 21 -16.72 8.50 16.63
CA PHE A 21 -15.45 8.32 15.94
C PHE A 21 -14.47 7.76 16.96
N ASN A 22 -14.09 6.48 16.83
CA ASN A 22 -13.01 5.94 17.63
C ASN A 22 -11.75 6.71 17.24
N LYS A 23 -11.18 7.45 18.20
CA LYS A 23 -9.98 8.24 17.95
C LYS A 23 -8.89 7.33 17.37
N PRO A 24 -8.20 7.74 16.28
CA PRO A 24 -7.10 6.96 15.71
C PRO A 24 -6.06 6.64 16.79
N VAL A 25 -5.64 5.38 16.88
CA VAL A 25 -4.68 4.94 17.89
C VAL A 25 -3.27 5.04 17.31
N PRO A 26 -2.34 5.83 17.90
CA PRO A 26 -0.97 5.90 17.40
C PRO A 26 -0.26 4.54 17.48
N CYS A 27 0.54 4.23 16.47
CA CYS A 27 1.36 3.03 16.48
C CYS A 27 2.46 3.09 17.54
N LYS A 28 2.66 1.96 18.24
CA LYS A 28 3.75 1.82 19.23
C LYS A 28 5.14 1.76 18.59
N SER A 29 5.22 1.21 17.39
CA SER A 29 6.44 1.07 16.60
C SER A 29 6.13 1.34 15.14
N ILE A 30 7.05 1.98 14.44
CA ILE A 30 6.91 2.33 13.01
C ILE A 30 7.97 1.59 12.21
N VAL A 31 7.53 0.85 11.19
CA VAL A 31 8.41 0.24 10.19
C VAL A 31 8.72 1.25 9.08
N VAL A 32 9.99 1.39 8.69
CA VAL A 32 10.36 2.29 7.58
C VAL A 32 10.45 1.49 6.29
N ARG A 33 9.55 1.75 5.33
CA ARG A 33 9.62 1.22 3.97
C ARG A 33 10.65 2.03 3.18
N LYS A 34 11.75 1.40 2.78
CA LYS A 34 12.87 2.06 2.09
C LYS A 34 12.80 1.87 0.58
N GLU A 35 13.41 2.79 -0.17
CA GLU A 35 13.62 2.63 -1.61
C GLU A 35 14.55 1.45 -1.86
N ILE A 36 14.14 0.52 -2.72
CA ILE A 36 14.89 -0.72 -3.00
C ILE A 36 16.34 -0.45 -3.45
N LYS A 37 16.60 0.65 -4.17
CA LYS A 37 17.95 1.04 -4.61
C LYS A 37 18.89 1.49 -3.50
N THR A 38 18.36 1.79 -2.31
CA THR A 38 19.12 2.25 -1.14
C THR A 38 19.41 1.15 -0.12
N LEU A 39 18.91 -0.06 -0.37
CA LEU A 39 19.05 -1.17 0.56
C LEU A 39 20.49 -1.63 0.66
N SER A 40 20.90 -2.01 1.87
CA SER A 40 22.14 -2.76 2.06
C SER A 40 22.01 -4.17 1.46
N GLU A 41 23.15 -4.82 1.24
CA GLU A 41 23.16 -6.21 0.78
C GLU A 41 22.50 -7.15 1.79
N SER A 42 22.64 -6.87 3.10
CA SER A 42 22.01 -7.67 4.17
C SER A 42 20.49 -7.47 4.23
N GLU A 43 19.99 -6.25 3.97
CA GLU A 43 18.56 -5.98 3.88
C GLU A 43 17.95 -6.70 2.67
N TRP A 44 18.61 -6.60 1.51
CA TRP A 44 18.16 -7.29 0.31
C TRP A 44 18.21 -8.82 0.46
N ALA A 45 19.25 -9.36 1.08
CA ALA A 45 19.34 -10.79 1.39
C ALA A 45 18.19 -11.24 2.32
N MET A 46 17.88 -10.45 3.35
CA MET A 46 16.75 -10.71 4.26
C MET A 46 15.41 -10.71 3.52
N ILE A 47 15.17 -9.73 2.64
CA ILE A 47 13.94 -9.66 1.85
C ILE A 47 13.82 -10.89 0.93
N LYS A 48 14.89 -11.26 0.21
CA LYS A 48 14.89 -12.45 -0.65
C LYS A 48 14.60 -13.75 0.12
N ASP A 49 15.19 -13.91 1.30
CA ASP A 49 14.95 -15.07 2.16
C ASP A 49 13.48 -15.15 2.62
N VAL A 50 12.92 -14.03 3.09
CA VAL A 50 11.52 -13.98 3.54
C VAL A 50 10.55 -14.25 2.41
N ILE A 51 10.69 -13.60 1.25
CA ILE A 51 9.74 -13.82 0.14
C ILE A 51 9.84 -15.24 -0.43
N LYS A 52 11.02 -15.86 -0.39
CA LYS A 52 11.18 -17.27 -0.76
C LYS A 52 10.41 -18.18 0.20
N LYS A 53 10.50 -17.95 1.51
CA LYS A 53 9.71 -18.71 2.51
C LYS A 53 8.21 -18.48 2.31
N MET A 54 7.80 -17.24 2.06
CA MET A 54 6.41 -16.92 1.77
C MET A 54 5.89 -17.62 0.51
N HIS A 55 6.72 -17.77 -0.52
CA HIS A 55 6.38 -18.52 -1.72
C HIS A 55 6.19 -20.01 -1.43
N VAL A 56 7.11 -20.63 -0.70
CA VAL A 56 7.02 -22.05 -0.28
C VAL A 56 5.71 -22.33 0.47
N ASP A 57 5.31 -21.42 1.36
CA ASP A 57 4.07 -21.55 2.15
C ASP A 57 2.81 -21.09 1.39
N GLY A 58 2.96 -20.75 0.10
CA GLY A 58 1.87 -20.43 -0.81
C GLY A 58 1.26 -19.04 -0.64
N TRP A 59 1.89 -18.12 0.11
CA TRP A 59 1.32 -16.80 0.38
C TRP A 59 1.16 -15.93 -0.86
N PHE A 60 2.09 -15.99 -1.81
CA PHE A 60 1.95 -15.29 -3.10
C PHE A 60 0.66 -15.70 -3.82
N ASN A 61 0.41 -17.01 -3.89
CA ASN A 61 -0.78 -17.56 -4.53
C ASN A 61 -2.06 -17.15 -3.77
N LYS A 62 -2.06 -17.22 -2.43
CA LYS A 62 -3.20 -16.81 -1.61
C LYS A 62 -3.54 -15.33 -1.82
N LEU A 63 -2.53 -14.45 -1.84
CA LEU A 63 -2.74 -13.01 -2.03
C LEU A 63 -3.13 -12.67 -3.48
N ALA A 64 -2.61 -13.39 -4.48
CA ALA A 64 -3.06 -13.27 -5.87
C ALA A 64 -4.53 -13.69 -6.01
N LYS A 65 -4.95 -14.75 -5.32
CA LYS A 65 -6.36 -15.16 -5.27
C LYS A 65 -7.25 -14.10 -4.62
N VAL A 66 -6.84 -13.56 -3.47
CA VAL A 66 -7.58 -12.45 -2.82
C VAL A 66 -7.79 -11.29 -3.79
N HIS A 67 -6.72 -10.84 -4.45
CA HIS A 67 -6.80 -9.74 -5.41
C HIS A 67 -7.70 -10.08 -6.62
N ASN A 68 -7.65 -11.32 -7.12
CA ASN A 68 -8.53 -11.76 -8.20
C ASN A 68 -10.01 -11.77 -7.79
N ASP A 69 -10.33 -12.32 -6.62
CA ASP A 69 -11.71 -12.48 -6.15
C ASP A 69 -12.45 -11.14 -6.04
N VAL A 70 -11.71 -10.04 -5.80
CA VAL A 70 -12.25 -8.68 -5.73
C VAL A 70 -11.76 -7.74 -6.83
N TYR A 71 -11.21 -8.24 -7.93
CA TYR A 71 -10.53 -7.40 -8.93
C TYR A 71 -11.36 -6.21 -9.42
N ASN A 72 -12.63 -6.45 -9.78
CA ASN A 72 -13.54 -5.41 -10.27
C ASN A 72 -13.95 -4.40 -9.20
N TYR A 73 -13.90 -4.79 -7.93
CA TYR A 73 -14.18 -3.92 -6.79
C TYR A 73 -13.01 -2.98 -6.52
N VAL A 74 -11.78 -3.52 -6.61
CA VAL A 74 -10.58 -2.84 -6.11
C VAL A 74 -9.88 -1.94 -7.12
N HIS A 75 -10.43 -1.82 -8.33
CA HIS A 75 -9.95 -0.93 -9.39
C HIS A 75 -11.06 0.01 -9.88
N ASN A 76 -10.67 1.13 -10.50
CA ASN A 76 -11.55 2.12 -11.10
C ASN A 76 -12.61 2.69 -10.14
N GLY A 77 -12.30 2.75 -8.84
CA GLY A 77 -13.22 3.24 -7.82
C GLY A 77 -12.60 3.45 -6.44
N SER A 78 -13.42 3.98 -5.54
CA SER A 78 -13.10 4.52 -4.20
C SER A 78 -12.25 3.63 -3.32
N ILE A 79 -12.25 2.33 -3.49
CA ILE A 79 -11.44 1.47 -2.63
C ILE A 79 -9.99 1.28 -3.09
N PHE A 80 -9.63 1.68 -4.33
CA PHE A 80 -8.32 1.37 -4.93
C PHE A 80 -7.12 1.58 -4.00
N LEU A 81 -6.85 2.81 -3.52
CA LEU A 81 -5.66 3.05 -2.70
C LEU A 81 -5.72 2.40 -1.29
N PRO A 82 -6.82 2.51 -0.52
CA PRO A 82 -7.01 1.80 0.75
C PRO A 82 -6.79 0.29 0.66
N PHE A 83 -7.41 -0.36 -0.32
CA PHE A 83 -7.28 -1.81 -0.49
C PHE A 83 -5.83 -2.20 -0.78
N HIS A 84 -5.17 -1.52 -1.71
CA HIS A 84 -3.78 -1.84 -2.09
C HIS A 84 -2.78 -1.51 -0.96
N ARG A 85 -3.02 -0.46 -0.18
CA ARG A 85 -2.29 -0.18 1.08
C ARG A 85 -2.42 -1.35 2.06
N LEU A 86 -3.64 -1.83 2.30
CA LEU A 86 -3.90 -2.96 3.19
C LEU A 86 -3.31 -4.27 2.67
N LEU A 87 -3.40 -4.54 1.37
CA LEU A 87 -2.82 -5.75 0.77
C LEU A 87 -1.30 -5.75 0.90
N THR A 88 -0.66 -4.62 0.63
CA THR A 88 0.79 -4.45 0.82
C THR A 88 1.16 -4.57 2.30
N ARG A 89 0.37 -3.98 3.20
CA ARG A 89 0.58 -4.10 4.65
C ARG A 89 0.42 -5.55 5.14
N ARG A 90 -0.56 -6.28 4.64
CA ARG A 90 -0.77 -7.70 5.00
C ARG A 90 0.38 -8.57 4.51
N PHE A 91 0.87 -8.35 3.28
CA PHE A 91 2.08 -9.03 2.80
C PHE A 91 3.28 -8.75 3.73
N GLU A 92 3.44 -7.51 4.18
CA GLU A 92 4.47 -7.12 5.14
C GLU A 92 4.33 -7.83 6.49
N GLU A 93 3.13 -7.85 7.06
CA GLU A 93 2.84 -8.51 8.35
C GLU A 93 3.10 -10.01 8.28
N ILE A 94 2.72 -10.66 7.18
CA ILE A 94 3.04 -12.08 6.95
C ILE A 94 4.55 -12.28 6.91
N GLY A 95 5.29 -11.45 6.15
CA GLY A 95 6.74 -11.52 6.11
C GLY A 95 7.40 -11.28 7.48
N GLN A 96 6.81 -10.42 8.31
CA GLN A 96 7.24 -10.15 9.68
C GLN A 96 7.12 -11.36 10.61
N THR A 97 6.26 -12.35 10.29
CA THR A 97 6.21 -13.63 11.02
C THR A 97 7.44 -14.50 10.79
N TYR A 98 8.12 -14.36 9.63
CA TYR A 98 9.37 -15.06 9.34
C TYR A 98 10.59 -14.28 9.83
N ASN A 99 10.53 -12.94 9.77
CA ASN A 99 11.57 -12.07 10.27
C ASN A 99 10.97 -10.74 10.76
N PRO A 100 11.00 -10.42 12.06
CA PRO A 100 10.40 -9.19 12.59
C PRO A 100 10.96 -7.89 12.00
N ARG A 101 12.12 -7.93 11.35
CA ARG A 101 12.73 -6.77 10.66
C ARG A 101 12.30 -6.64 9.20
N PHE A 102 11.47 -7.56 8.70
CA PHE A 102 10.97 -7.51 7.33
C PHE A 102 10.14 -6.26 7.09
N PHE A 103 10.31 -5.67 5.92
CA PHE A 103 9.50 -4.59 5.40
C PHE A 103 9.38 -4.76 3.89
N VAL A 104 8.33 -4.19 3.30
CA VAL A 104 8.18 -4.15 1.84
C VAL A 104 8.86 -2.88 1.33
N PRO A 105 10.01 -2.96 0.63
CA PRO A 105 10.59 -1.78 0.02
C PRO A 105 9.68 -1.24 -1.09
N TYR A 106 9.82 0.03 -1.41
CA TYR A 106 9.17 0.61 -2.59
C TYR A 106 10.18 0.75 -3.74
N TRP A 107 9.68 0.76 -4.96
CA TRP A 107 10.45 1.16 -6.14
C TRP A 107 9.89 2.44 -6.73
N ASP A 108 10.65 3.53 -6.66
CA ASP A 108 10.34 4.79 -7.30
C ASP A 108 10.56 4.73 -8.83
N ALA A 109 9.64 4.05 -9.51
CA ALA A 109 9.66 3.82 -10.95
C ALA A 109 9.66 5.11 -11.78
N ALA A 110 9.20 6.24 -11.21
CA ALA A 110 9.23 7.53 -11.89
C ALA A 110 10.66 8.03 -12.11
N VAL A 111 11.63 7.63 -11.29
CA VAL A 111 13.05 8.00 -11.48
C VAL A 111 13.65 7.28 -12.71
N ASP A 112 13.15 6.08 -13.03
CA ASP A 112 13.63 5.29 -14.18
C ASP A 112 12.80 5.53 -15.46
N PHE A 113 11.92 6.52 -15.46
CA PHE A 113 10.83 6.65 -16.44
C PHE A 113 11.27 6.61 -17.91
N LYS A 114 12.44 7.20 -18.24
CA LYS A 114 12.90 7.35 -19.61
C LYS A 114 13.30 6.01 -20.24
N ASP A 115 13.90 5.12 -19.45
CA ASP A 115 14.39 3.81 -19.90
C ASP A 115 14.30 2.80 -18.74
N PRO A 116 13.08 2.33 -18.39
CA PRO A 116 12.87 1.61 -17.14
C PRO A 116 13.69 0.32 -17.02
N VAL A 117 13.94 -0.35 -18.14
CA VAL A 117 14.73 -1.60 -18.19
C VAL A 117 16.19 -1.40 -17.75
N LYS A 118 16.72 -0.17 -17.79
CA LYS A 118 18.07 0.15 -17.28
C LYS A 118 18.13 0.34 -15.76
N SER A 119 16.99 0.31 -15.07
CA SER A 119 16.98 0.37 -13.62
C SER A 119 17.85 -0.74 -13.04
N SER A 120 18.72 -0.41 -12.09
CA SER A 120 19.64 -1.37 -11.46
C SER A 120 18.91 -2.55 -10.79
N ILE A 121 17.64 -2.37 -10.43
CA ILE A 121 16.83 -3.43 -9.82
C ILE A 121 16.32 -4.45 -10.86
N ILE A 122 16.19 -4.07 -12.13
CA ILE A 122 15.82 -5.00 -13.22
C ILE A 122 17.10 -5.73 -13.64
N SER A 123 17.54 -6.62 -12.76
CA SER A 123 18.75 -7.41 -12.92
C SER A 123 18.66 -8.70 -12.12
N SER A 124 19.48 -9.68 -12.48
CA SER A 124 19.53 -10.98 -11.79
C SER A 124 19.96 -10.87 -10.32
N LYS A 125 20.61 -9.77 -9.90
CA LYS A 125 20.92 -9.50 -8.48
C LYS A 125 19.66 -9.19 -7.66
N TYR A 126 18.67 -8.55 -8.29
CA TYR A 126 17.48 -8.00 -7.66
C TYR A 126 16.22 -8.72 -8.15
N ILE A 127 15.28 -8.03 -8.80
CA ILE A 127 13.96 -8.58 -9.11
C ILE A 127 13.95 -9.48 -10.33
N GLY A 128 15.05 -9.58 -11.07
CA GLY A 128 15.15 -10.35 -12.32
C GLY A 128 14.85 -9.49 -13.55
N THR A 129 15.03 -10.10 -14.71
CA THR A 129 14.91 -9.45 -16.02
C THR A 129 13.62 -9.89 -16.72
N ASN A 130 13.58 -9.75 -18.05
CA ASN A 130 12.46 -10.20 -18.87
C ASN A 130 12.32 -11.72 -18.81
N GLY A 131 11.13 -12.24 -19.12
CA GLY A 131 10.94 -13.68 -19.27
C GLY A 131 11.73 -14.25 -20.44
N ALA A 132 12.24 -15.46 -20.28
CA ALA A 132 12.95 -16.22 -21.31
C ALA A 132 11.94 -17.06 -22.13
N ALA A 133 12.31 -18.30 -22.50
CA ALA A 133 11.40 -19.22 -23.20
C ALA A 133 10.08 -19.38 -22.43
N GLY A 134 8.95 -19.29 -23.16
CA GLY A 134 7.62 -19.33 -22.56
C GLY A 134 7.27 -18.12 -21.66
N ASN A 135 8.04 -17.03 -21.77
CA ASN A 135 7.99 -15.85 -20.90
C ASN A 135 8.32 -16.14 -19.42
N CYS A 136 8.94 -17.28 -19.11
CA CYS A 136 9.26 -17.65 -17.72
C CYS A 136 10.39 -16.78 -17.14
N VAL A 137 10.22 -16.32 -15.91
CA VAL A 137 11.28 -15.64 -15.15
C VAL A 137 12.33 -16.67 -14.71
N VAL A 138 13.56 -16.54 -15.20
CA VAL A 138 14.66 -17.50 -14.97
C VAL A 138 15.79 -16.96 -14.09
N ASP A 139 15.71 -15.70 -13.67
CA ASP A 139 16.72 -15.02 -12.87
C ASP A 139 16.08 -14.11 -11.80
N GLY A 140 16.93 -13.51 -10.94
CA GLY A 140 16.47 -12.64 -9.87
C GLY A 140 15.84 -13.38 -8.68
N ALA A 141 15.16 -12.63 -7.83
CA ALA A 141 14.61 -13.11 -6.57
C ALA A 141 13.52 -14.19 -6.74
N GLN A 142 12.86 -14.23 -7.90
CA GLN A 142 11.79 -15.18 -8.22
C GLN A 142 12.15 -16.14 -9.35
N ALA A 143 13.46 -16.35 -9.57
CA ALA A 143 13.96 -17.26 -10.60
C ALA A 143 13.31 -18.64 -10.49
N ASN A 144 12.71 -19.11 -11.59
CA ASN A 144 12.12 -20.44 -11.73
C ASN A 144 10.99 -20.76 -10.74
N TRP A 145 10.34 -19.75 -10.17
CA TRP A 145 9.18 -19.96 -9.30
C TRP A 145 7.99 -20.52 -10.08
N ILE A 146 7.28 -21.46 -9.47
CA ILE A 146 6.06 -22.06 -10.01
C ILE A 146 4.85 -21.52 -9.24
N MET A 147 3.99 -20.80 -9.94
CA MET A 147 2.75 -20.25 -9.42
C MET A 147 1.62 -21.26 -9.60
N SER A 148 0.64 -21.22 -8.71
CA SER A 148 -0.55 -22.09 -8.74
C SER A 148 -1.84 -21.34 -9.13
N GLN A 149 -1.82 -20.01 -9.13
CA GLN A 149 -2.94 -19.16 -9.50
C GLN A 149 -2.65 -18.44 -10.82
N PRO A 150 -3.55 -18.44 -11.83
CA PRO A 150 -4.85 -19.13 -11.85
C PRO A 150 -4.75 -20.65 -11.99
N ASN A 151 -3.64 -21.13 -12.52
CA ASN A 151 -3.31 -22.54 -12.72
C ASN A 151 -1.81 -22.74 -12.54
N LYS A 152 -1.32 -23.99 -12.56
CA LYS A 152 0.12 -24.27 -12.42
C LYS A 152 0.91 -23.74 -13.63
N HIS A 153 1.83 -22.81 -13.41
CA HIS A 153 2.73 -22.27 -14.44
C HIS A 153 3.99 -21.63 -13.82
N CYS A 154 5.03 -21.39 -14.61
CA CYS A 154 6.16 -20.55 -14.16
C CYS A 154 5.70 -19.10 -13.97
N LEU A 155 6.30 -18.31 -13.06
CA LEU A 155 6.09 -16.87 -13.03
C LEU A 155 6.46 -16.27 -14.40
N ARG A 156 5.59 -15.43 -14.99
CA ARG A 156 5.79 -14.88 -16.34
C ARG A 156 5.97 -13.38 -16.39
N ARG A 157 6.91 -12.93 -17.21
CA ARG A 157 7.12 -11.53 -17.61
C ARG A 157 7.34 -11.43 -19.11
N LYS A 158 6.80 -10.39 -19.73
CA LYS A 158 7.00 -10.10 -21.15
C LYS A 158 7.06 -8.59 -21.35
N PHE A 159 8.25 -8.02 -21.20
CA PHE A 159 8.39 -6.57 -21.29
C PHE A 159 7.77 -6.01 -22.56
N ASN A 160 7.00 -4.92 -22.42
CA ASN A 160 6.07 -4.45 -23.45
C ASN A 160 6.70 -3.61 -24.56
N GLY A 161 8.02 -3.43 -24.53
CA GLY A 161 8.80 -2.79 -25.57
C GLY A 161 9.54 -3.79 -26.46
N GLU A 162 10.03 -3.30 -27.59
CA GLU A 162 10.80 -4.11 -28.52
C GLU A 162 12.16 -4.52 -27.93
N ASN A 163 12.67 -5.67 -28.36
CA ASN A 163 14.00 -6.18 -27.99
C ASN A 163 14.21 -6.28 -26.47
N GLY A 164 13.16 -6.70 -25.74
CA GLY A 164 13.21 -6.86 -24.28
C GLY A 164 13.30 -5.53 -23.52
N LYS A 165 12.89 -4.41 -24.12
CA LYS A 165 12.76 -3.12 -23.43
C LYS A 165 11.40 -2.96 -22.76
N ILE A 166 11.29 -1.99 -21.87
CA ILE A 166 10.04 -1.52 -21.30
C ILE A 166 9.73 -0.14 -21.89
N LYS A 167 8.48 0.12 -22.28
CA LYS A 167 8.05 1.44 -22.73
C LYS A 167 8.24 2.49 -21.61
N PRO A 168 8.53 3.76 -21.93
CA PRO A 168 8.71 4.79 -20.92
C PRO A 168 7.54 4.90 -19.95
N PHE A 169 7.84 5.18 -18.68
CA PHE A 169 6.85 5.47 -17.65
C PHE A 169 6.60 6.98 -17.53
N TYR A 170 5.81 7.34 -16.53
CA TYR A 170 5.55 8.73 -16.18
C TYR A 170 6.68 9.33 -15.35
N SER A 171 7.07 10.56 -15.65
CA SER A 171 8.22 11.23 -15.03
C SER A 171 7.93 11.74 -13.60
N PRO A 172 8.97 12.10 -12.83
CA PRO A 172 8.80 12.69 -11.50
C PRO A 172 8.01 14.00 -11.53
N GLU A 173 8.14 14.81 -12.59
CA GLU A 173 7.39 16.05 -12.78
C GLU A 173 5.91 15.78 -12.99
N GLN A 174 5.57 14.72 -13.74
CA GLN A 174 4.18 14.29 -13.91
C GLN A 174 3.59 13.81 -12.58
N MET A 175 4.33 13.02 -11.80
CA MET A 175 3.89 12.57 -10.47
C MET A 175 3.69 13.76 -9.52
N THR A 176 4.62 14.71 -9.52
CA THR A 176 4.51 15.94 -8.73
C THR A 176 3.29 16.75 -9.14
N SER A 177 3.04 16.89 -10.45
CA SER A 177 1.86 17.58 -10.98
C SER A 177 0.56 16.91 -10.53
N ILE A 178 0.48 15.57 -10.56
CA ILE A 178 -0.69 14.82 -10.08
C ILE A 178 -0.92 15.09 -8.59
N ILE A 179 0.13 15.03 -7.76
CA ILE A 179 0.06 15.29 -6.32
C ILE A 179 -0.45 16.72 -6.05
N GLN A 180 0.13 17.73 -6.69
CA GLN A 180 -0.17 19.14 -6.38
C GLN A 180 -1.53 19.61 -6.91
N LYS A 181 -1.95 19.10 -8.07
CA LYS A 181 -3.16 19.57 -8.79
C LYS A 181 -4.43 18.79 -8.45
N SER A 182 -4.31 17.64 -7.79
CA SER A 182 -5.48 16.85 -7.40
C SER A 182 -6.03 17.35 -6.07
N LYS A 183 -7.19 18.00 -6.10
CA LYS A 183 -7.84 18.58 -4.91
C LYS A 183 -8.87 17.66 -4.26
N THR A 184 -9.25 16.59 -4.93
CA THR A 184 -10.10 15.54 -4.38
C THR A 184 -9.40 14.19 -4.50
N TYR A 185 -9.82 13.24 -3.67
CA TYR A 185 -9.24 11.91 -3.64
C TYR A 185 -9.52 11.15 -4.94
N ASP A 186 -10.73 11.23 -5.48
CA ASP A 186 -11.10 10.57 -6.74
C ASP A 186 -10.30 11.10 -7.93
N LYS A 187 -10.01 12.41 -7.97
CA LYS A 187 -9.13 12.97 -8.99
C LYS A 187 -7.69 12.46 -8.84
N PHE A 188 -7.17 12.43 -7.61
CA PHE A 188 -5.82 11.95 -7.34
C PHE A 188 -5.65 10.48 -7.73
N ARG A 189 -6.47 9.60 -7.18
CA ARG A 189 -6.37 8.16 -7.40
C ARG A 189 -6.58 7.77 -8.86
N ARG A 190 -7.52 8.41 -9.58
CA ARG A 190 -7.79 8.11 -10.99
C ARG A 190 -6.59 8.47 -11.85
N ASN A 191 -6.00 9.64 -11.60
CA ASN A 191 -4.78 10.05 -12.30
C ASN A 191 -3.62 9.11 -11.99
N LEU A 192 -3.44 8.69 -10.73
CA LEU A 192 -2.38 7.76 -10.36
C LEU A 192 -2.58 6.37 -10.99
N GLU A 193 -3.81 5.82 -10.90
CA GLU A 193 -4.22 4.50 -11.41
C GLU A 193 -4.06 4.39 -12.94
N LEU A 194 -4.47 5.42 -13.68
CA LEU A 194 -4.38 5.47 -15.15
C LEU A 194 -3.00 5.87 -15.67
N SER A 195 -2.09 6.32 -14.80
CA SER A 195 -0.74 6.75 -15.18
C SER A 195 0.33 5.73 -14.77
N LEU A 196 1.15 6.06 -13.77
CA LEU A 196 2.30 5.26 -13.36
C LEU A 196 1.89 3.86 -12.92
N HIS A 197 0.73 3.72 -12.29
CA HIS A 197 0.19 2.40 -11.92
C HIS A 197 0.02 1.50 -13.15
N GLY A 198 -0.83 1.92 -14.09
CA GLY A 198 -1.04 1.18 -15.34
C GLY A 198 0.25 0.97 -16.14
N ALA A 199 1.12 1.98 -16.20
CA ALA A 199 2.37 1.90 -16.96
C ALA A 199 3.32 0.82 -16.44
N VAL A 200 3.48 0.67 -15.12
CA VAL A 200 4.36 -0.37 -14.54
C VAL A 200 3.76 -1.76 -14.73
N HIS A 201 2.47 -1.94 -14.47
CA HIS A 201 1.77 -3.19 -14.73
C HIS A 201 1.93 -3.63 -16.20
N MET A 202 1.64 -2.72 -17.14
CA MET A 202 1.84 -2.96 -18.57
C MET A 202 3.31 -3.18 -18.93
N GLY A 203 4.24 -2.50 -18.25
CA GLY A 203 5.67 -2.57 -18.51
C GLY A 203 6.24 -3.97 -18.32
N PHE A 204 5.85 -4.64 -17.24
CA PHE A 204 6.27 -6.02 -16.94
C PHE A 204 5.46 -7.06 -17.72
N SER A 205 4.17 -6.79 -17.97
CA SER A 205 3.22 -7.73 -18.59
C SER A 205 3.26 -9.12 -17.95
N GLY A 206 2.89 -10.17 -18.68
CA GLY A 206 2.75 -11.51 -18.12
C GLY A 206 1.77 -11.48 -16.95
N ASP A 207 2.18 -12.02 -15.80
CA ASP A 207 1.35 -12.05 -14.59
C ASP A 207 0.99 -10.64 -14.11
N MET A 208 1.91 -9.67 -14.26
CA MET A 208 1.70 -8.27 -13.85
C MET A 208 0.53 -7.58 -14.57
N THR A 209 0.07 -8.08 -15.72
CA THR A 209 -1.12 -7.53 -16.41
C THR A 209 -2.43 -8.25 -16.09
N THR A 210 -2.38 -9.31 -15.27
CA THR A 210 -3.55 -10.10 -14.91
C THR A 210 -4.10 -9.71 -13.54
N ASN A 211 -5.29 -10.24 -13.22
CA ASN A 211 -5.85 -10.20 -11.88
C ASN A 211 -4.99 -10.94 -10.84
N TYR A 212 -4.01 -11.72 -11.28
CA TYR A 212 -3.07 -12.46 -10.43
C TYR A 212 -1.70 -11.78 -10.37
N SER A 213 -1.60 -10.49 -10.72
CA SER A 213 -0.36 -9.71 -10.62
C SER A 213 0.38 -9.80 -9.27
N PRO A 214 -0.25 -10.03 -8.10
CA PRO A 214 0.48 -10.31 -6.87
C PRO A 214 1.35 -11.58 -6.88
N ASN A 215 1.26 -12.44 -7.90
CA ASN A 215 2.22 -13.53 -8.12
C ASN A 215 3.66 -13.00 -8.27
N ASP A 216 3.82 -11.82 -8.85
CA ASP A 216 5.11 -11.16 -9.05
C ASP A 216 5.40 -10.22 -7.87
N PHE A 217 6.56 -10.36 -7.23
CA PHE A 217 6.98 -9.50 -6.13
C PHE A 217 7.11 -8.02 -6.56
N VAL A 218 7.29 -7.75 -7.86
CA VAL A 218 7.23 -6.41 -8.43
C VAL A 218 5.90 -5.71 -8.10
N PHE A 219 4.79 -6.46 -7.98
CA PHE A 219 3.51 -5.92 -7.52
C PHE A 219 3.65 -5.19 -6.18
N PHE A 220 4.27 -5.83 -5.18
CA PHE A 220 4.37 -5.26 -3.84
C PHE A 220 5.36 -4.09 -3.79
N LEU A 221 6.44 -4.13 -4.57
CA LEU A 221 7.35 -2.98 -4.72
C LEU A 221 6.64 -1.78 -5.34
N HIS A 222 5.84 -2.05 -6.38
CA HIS A 222 5.11 -1.05 -7.12
C HIS A 222 3.99 -0.44 -6.27
N HIS A 223 3.16 -1.25 -5.62
CA HIS A 223 2.06 -0.79 -4.78
C HIS A 223 2.55 -0.15 -3.48
N SER A 224 3.72 -0.54 -2.95
CA SER A 224 4.40 0.21 -1.88
C SER A 224 4.77 1.63 -2.34
N ASN A 225 5.13 1.84 -3.61
CA ASN A 225 5.35 3.18 -4.16
C ASN A 225 4.05 3.93 -4.47
N MET A 226 3.00 3.25 -4.94
CA MET A 226 1.68 3.88 -5.10
C MET A 226 1.16 4.41 -3.75
N ASP A 227 1.35 3.61 -2.70
CA ASP A 227 1.01 3.99 -1.33
C ASP A 227 1.88 5.16 -0.81
N ARG A 228 3.18 5.18 -1.12
CA ARG A 228 4.05 6.32 -0.85
C ARG A 228 3.54 7.60 -1.50
N LEU A 229 3.17 7.56 -2.78
CA LEU A 229 2.63 8.72 -3.50
C LEU A 229 1.27 9.15 -2.92
N TYR A 230 0.45 8.20 -2.51
CA TYR A 230 -0.80 8.49 -1.80
C TYR A 230 -0.54 9.18 -0.47
N TRP A 231 0.40 8.68 0.32
CA TRP A 231 0.77 9.31 1.59
C TRP A 231 1.34 10.73 1.40
N LYS A 232 2.14 10.95 0.34
CA LYS A 232 2.58 12.30 -0.05
C LYS A 232 1.40 13.23 -0.32
N TRP A 233 0.41 12.78 -1.09
CA TRP A 233 -0.77 13.56 -1.41
C TRP A 233 -1.59 13.90 -0.15
N GLN A 234 -1.81 12.93 0.74
CA GLN A 234 -2.51 13.15 2.02
C GLN A 234 -1.81 14.19 2.90
N ASN A 235 -0.48 14.33 2.78
CA ASN A 235 0.32 15.31 3.51
C ASN A 235 0.55 16.64 2.77
N THR A 236 -0.16 16.90 1.67
CA THR A 236 -0.14 18.23 1.04
C THR A 236 -1.07 19.23 1.73
N ASP A 237 -2.12 18.73 2.38
CA ASP A 237 -3.11 19.53 3.13
C ASP A 237 -3.75 18.62 4.21
N PRO A 238 -3.86 19.05 5.49
CA PRO A 238 -4.43 18.22 6.55
C PRO A 238 -5.84 17.70 6.26
N SER A 239 -6.65 18.45 5.50
CA SER A 239 -8.01 18.05 5.11
C SER A 239 -8.04 16.83 4.19
N LEU A 240 -6.93 16.49 3.55
CA LEU A 240 -6.81 15.36 2.64
C LEU A 240 -6.49 14.04 3.34
N THR A 241 -6.12 14.06 4.63
CA THR A 241 -5.76 12.86 5.41
C THR A 241 -6.85 11.79 5.34
N TYR A 242 -8.12 12.20 5.47
CA TYR A 242 -9.28 11.30 5.41
C TYR A 242 -10.18 11.56 4.20
N ALA A 243 -9.70 12.31 3.19
CA ALA A 243 -10.47 12.56 1.99
C ALA A 243 -10.76 11.24 1.25
N TYR A 244 -12.05 11.00 0.98
CA TYR A 244 -12.55 9.74 0.44
C TYR A 244 -13.84 9.93 -0.36
N ASP A 245 -13.71 10.46 -1.58
CA ASP A 245 -14.81 10.62 -2.53
C ASP A 245 -14.70 9.62 -3.72
N GLY A 246 -15.56 9.78 -4.72
CA GLY A 246 -15.63 8.95 -5.92
C GLY A 246 -16.80 7.97 -5.92
N LYS A 247 -16.65 6.87 -6.67
CA LYS A 247 -17.68 5.84 -6.82
C LYS A 247 -17.24 4.51 -6.19
N ASN A 248 -18.18 3.78 -5.60
CA ASN A 248 -17.98 2.38 -5.29
C ASN A 248 -18.39 1.55 -6.52
N PRO A 249 -17.48 0.77 -7.15
CA PRO A 249 -17.82 0.00 -8.35
C PRO A 249 -18.94 -1.03 -8.14
N ASN A 250 -19.14 -1.50 -6.90
CA ASN A 250 -20.09 -2.56 -6.56
C ASN A 250 -21.34 -2.05 -5.84
N ARG A 251 -21.43 -0.74 -5.53
CA ARG A 251 -22.55 -0.18 -4.76
C ARG A 251 -23.03 1.13 -5.37
N SER A 252 -24.34 1.30 -5.47
CA SER A 252 -24.95 2.56 -5.92
C SER A 252 -24.80 3.70 -4.90
N ALA A 253 -24.62 3.37 -3.63
CA ALA A 253 -24.42 4.35 -2.57
C ALA A 253 -23.02 4.99 -2.67
N ALA A 254 -22.93 6.26 -2.27
CA ALA A 254 -21.66 6.96 -2.15
C ALA A 254 -20.72 6.23 -1.17
N PRO A 255 -19.41 6.20 -1.46
CA PRO A 255 -18.41 5.55 -0.61
C PRO A 255 -18.31 6.25 0.75
N LYS A 256 -18.10 5.47 1.81
CA LYS A 256 -18.00 5.98 3.19
C LYS A 256 -16.74 5.48 3.86
N LEU A 257 -16.16 6.31 4.73
CA LEU A 257 -15.03 5.91 5.58
C LEU A 257 -15.37 4.73 6.51
N SER A 258 -16.64 4.59 6.89
CA SER A 258 -17.14 3.48 7.69
C SER A 258 -17.40 2.19 6.90
N ASP A 259 -17.29 2.22 5.56
CA ASP A 259 -17.40 1.01 4.75
C ASP A 259 -16.30 0.01 5.15
N LYS A 260 -16.69 -1.26 5.25
CA LYS A 260 -15.75 -2.37 5.43
C LYS A 260 -15.02 -2.66 4.13
N ILE A 261 -13.73 -2.97 4.25
CA ILE A 261 -12.91 -3.43 3.14
C ILE A 261 -12.95 -4.96 3.11
N ASP A 262 -13.43 -5.50 1.99
CA ASP A 262 -13.51 -6.94 1.74
C ASP A 262 -12.16 -7.63 2.02
N TYR A 263 -12.18 -8.87 2.53
CA TYR A 263 -11.04 -9.67 3.02
C TYR A 263 -10.31 -9.17 4.27
N PHE A 264 -10.38 -7.88 4.62
CA PHE A 264 -9.64 -7.35 5.78
C PHE A 264 -10.50 -7.15 7.03
N ASN A 265 -11.82 -7.07 6.90
CA ASN A 265 -12.78 -6.81 7.99
C ASN A 265 -12.51 -5.51 8.79
N VAL A 266 -11.74 -4.59 8.20
CA VAL A 266 -11.47 -3.27 8.76
C VAL A 266 -12.24 -2.20 7.98
N THR A 267 -12.42 -1.03 8.58
CA THR A 267 -13.05 0.11 7.87
C THR A 267 -12.03 0.79 6.96
N VAL A 268 -12.52 1.48 5.92
CA VAL A 268 -11.69 2.36 5.11
C VAL A 268 -10.93 3.35 5.98
N GLU A 269 -11.61 3.99 6.93
CA GLU A 269 -11.05 4.94 7.89
C GLU A 269 -9.75 4.44 8.54
N SER A 270 -9.73 3.19 8.98
CA SER A 270 -8.59 2.61 9.68
C SER A 270 -7.31 2.49 8.83
N SER A 271 -7.46 2.54 7.51
CA SER A 271 -6.35 2.47 6.53
C SER A 271 -5.87 3.85 6.05
N MET A 272 -6.60 4.93 6.37
CA MET A 272 -6.33 6.25 5.79
C MET A 272 -5.07 6.89 6.34
N HIS A 273 -4.72 6.62 7.60
CA HIS A 273 -3.67 7.37 8.29
C HIS A 273 -2.45 6.51 8.62
N VAL A 274 -1.37 6.74 7.87
CA VAL A 274 -0.06 6.11 8.11
C VAL A 274 0.48 6.55 9.49
N GLY A 275 0.94 5.59 10.30
CA GLY A 275 1.39 5.79 11.67
C GLY A 275 0.32 5.60 12.74
N TYR A 276 -0.92 5.30 12.35
CA TYR A 276 -2.03 5.03 13.26
C TYR A 276 -2.72 3.69 12.93
N ASN A 277 -3.48 3.19 13.90
CA ASN A 277 -4.19 1.92 13.86
C ASN A 277 -3.27 0.77 13.43
N ASN A 278 -3.60 0.07 12.34
CA ASN A 278 -2.77 -1.02 11.82
C ASN A 278 -1.76 -0.54 10.77
N MET A 279 -1.72 0.75 10.43
CA MET A 279 -0.84 1.31 9.39
C MET A 279 0.51 1.70 9.98
N CYS A 280 1.14 0.78 10.72
CA CYS A 280 2.36 1.02 11.50
C CYS A 280 3.64 0.99 10.67
N PHE A 281 3.67 1.83 9.65
CA PHE A 281 4.83 2.03 8.78
C PHE A 281 4.97 3.52 8.40
N THR A 282 6.04 3.86 7.69
CA THR A 282 6.26 5.20 7.11
C THR A 282 7.22 5.10 5.92
N TYR A 283 7.40 6.23 5.23
CA TYR A 283 8.34 6.40 4.13
C TYR A 283 9.35 7.50 4.49
N PRO A 284 10.66 7.31 4.23
CA PRO A 284 11.70 8.23 4.68
C PRO A 284 11.61 9.62 4.06
N ASP A 285 10.98 9.76 2.90
CA ASP A 285 10.89 10.99 2.14
C ASP A 285 9.50 11.67 2.20
N VAL A 286 8.70 11.28 3.19
CA VAL A 286 7.45 11.97 3.56
C VAL A 286 7.59 12.43 4.99
N VAL A 287 7.53 13.74 5.21
CA VAL A 287 7.46 14.32 6.56
C VAL A 287 6.00 14.62 6.87
N PRO A 288 5.35 13.90 7.79
CA PRO A 288 3.96 14.14 8.13
C PRO A 288 3.70 15.58 8.58
N LEU A 289 2.60 16.17 8.13
CA LEU A 289 2.23 17.55 8.50
C LEU A 289 2.11 17.74 10.02
N GLU A 290 1.67 16.71 10.73
CA GLU A 290 1.57 16.72 12.19
C GLU A 290 2.92 16.96 12.89
N ILE A 291 4.01 16.43 12.30
CA ILE A 291 5.37 16.63 12.80
C ILE A 291 5.85 18.05 12.48
N LEU A 292 5.49 18.59 11.31
CA LEU A 292 5.83 19.97 10.93
C LEU A 292 5.07 20.99 11.79
N ASN A 293 3.79 20.74 12.08
CA ASN A 293 2.96 21.62 12.90
C ASN A 293 3.41 21.58 14.37
N LYS A 294 3.70 20.39 14.93
CA LYS A 294 4.30 20.28 16.29
C LYS A 294 5.66 20.98 16.40
N LYS A 295 6.45 21.03 15.32
CA LYS A 295 7.71 21.80 15.28
C LYS A 295 7.48 23.32 15.23
N LYS A 296 6.41 23.79 14.58
CA LYS A 296 6.03 25.21 14.58
C LYS A 296 5.51 25.68 15.95
N ASP A 297 4.85 24.79 16.68
CA ASP A 297 4.28 25.08 18.00
C ASP A 297 5.26 24.79 19.17
N SER A 298 6.49 24.38 18.88
CA SER A 298 7.54 24.16 19.89
C SER A 298 8.32 25.46 20.14
N PRO A 299 8.53 25.90 21.40
CA PRO A 299 9.31 27.11 21.73
C PRO A 299 10.78 27.09 21.26
N PHE A 300 11.25 25.97 20.73
CA PHE A 300 12.66 25.72 20.38
C PHE A 300 13.02 25.94 18.90
N ALA A 301 12.25 26.74 18.15
CA ALA A 301 12.65 27.17 16.80
C ALA A 301 13.92 28.08 16.74
N LYS A 302 14.62 28.26 17.87
CA LYS A 302 15.95 28.86 17.92
C LYS A 302 16.84 28.03 18.85
N THR A 303 17.64 27.11 18.29
CA THR A 303 19.05 26.83 18.66
C THR A 303 19.57 25.59 17.94
N ASN A 304 20.80 25.68 17.42
CA ASN A 304 21.57 24.56 16.84
C ASN A 304 21.84 23.45 17.87
N PRO A 305 22.10 22.20 17.43
CA PRO A 305 22.13 21.04 18.32
C PRO A 305 23.53 20.77 18.91
N PRO A 306 23.61 20.09 20.05
CA PRO A 306 24.71 19.18 20.32
C PRO A 306 24.24 17.72 20.38
N ALA A 307 25.23 16.86 20.19
CA ALA A 307 25.11 15.46 19.86
C ALA A 307 24.89 14.52 21.07
N SER A 308 24.41 13.32 20.71
CA SER A 308 24.89 12.02 21.19
C SER A 308 24.15 11.29 22.36
N THR A 309 23.84 10.03 22.03
CA THR A 309 23.99 8.78 22.82
C THR A 309 22.88 8.21 23.71
N ASN A 310 22.64 6.92 23.42
CA ASN A 310 22.45 5.74 24.29
C ASN A 310 21.03 5.19 24.63
N LYS A 311 20.79 4.00 24.07
CA LYS A 311 20.51 2.69 24.72
C LYS A 311 19.47 2.60 25.85
N ASN A 312 18.36 1.86 25.62
CA ASN A 312 18.17 0.45 26.08
C ASN A 312 16.69 -0.02 26.05
N ASN A 313 16.50 -1.19 25.44
CA ASN A 313 15.79 -2.43 25.85
C ASN A 313 14.33 -2.51 26.36
N ASN A 314 13.66 -3.50 25.74
CA ASN A 314 12.66 -4.48 26.23
C ASN A 314 11.19 -4.05 26.42
N PHE A 315 10.25 -4.73 25.74
CA PHE A 315 9.50 -5.89 26.27
C PHE A 315 8.45 -6.42 25.28
N THR A 316 7.99 -7.64 25.57
CA THR A 316 7.45 -8.69 24.68
C THR A 316 5.91 -8.80 24.69
N LYS A 317 5.37 -9.44 23.63
CA LYS A 317 4.25 -10.43 23.58
C LYS A 317 2.78 -9.94 23.54
N ALA A 318 2.09 -10.24 22.43
CA ALA A 318 0.87 -11.08 22.36
C ALA A 318 0.46 -11.33 20.89
N LEU A 319 0.01 -12.56 20.58
CA LEU A 319 -0.35 -13.14 19.28
C LEU A 319 -1.83 -13.58 19.26
N TYR A 320 -2.31 -13.91 18.05
CA TYR A 320 -3.42 -14.79 17.63
C TYR A 320 -4.76 -14.15 17.23
N ASP A 321 -5.09 -14.24 15.93
CA ASP A 321 -6.22 -15.04 15.41
C ASP A 321 -6.14 -15.17 13.87
N LEU A 322 -6.79 -16.21 13.32
CA LEU A 322 -6.92 -16.64 11.90
C LEU A 322 -6.07 -17.85 11.47
N SER A 323 -6.33 -18.99 12.11
CA SER A 323 -6.44 -20.27 11.41
C SER A 323 -7.91 -20.67 11.45
N ASP A 324 -8.61 -20.61 10.32
CA ASP A 324 -9.79 -21.44 9.98
C ASP A 324 -10.49 -20.84 8.75
N ALA A 325 -10.04 -21.28 7.58
CA ALA A 325 -10.85 -21.37 6.37
C ALA A 325 -10.11 -22.35 5.44
N THR A 326 -10.63 -23.58 5.42
CA THR A 326 -10.25 -24.73 4.57
C THR A 326 -10.01 -24.36 3.12
#